data_AF-A0A270BR13-F1
#
_entry.id   AF-A0A270BR13-F1
#
_cell.length_a   1.000
_cell.length_b   1.000
_cell.length_c   1.000
_cell.angle_alpha   90.00
_cell.angle_beta   90.00
_cell.angle_gamma   90.00
#
_symmetry.space_group_name_H-M   'P 1'
#
loop_
_entity.id
_entity.type
_entity.pdbx_description
1 polymer ?
#
loop_
_entity_poly.entity_id
_entity_poly.type
_entity_poly.pdbx_seq_one_letter_code
_entity_poly.pdbx_strand_id
1 'polypeptide(L)' 'MSKLTTEERNALPDSAFALPGRRYPIPDATHARDALARASEMLHRGNLTQAEYDLIHSKAEDVLRQERL' A
#
# COMPACT_ATOMS: atom_id res chain seq x y z
N MET A 1 8.39 -9.89 2.73
CA MET A 1 8.41 -8.61 1.99
C MET A 1 9.83 -8.26 1.59
N SER A 2 10.04 -7.92 0.32
CA SER A 2 11.25 -7.20 -0.10
C SER A 2 11.20 -5.81 0.51
N LYS A 3 12.26 -5.41 1.23
CA LYS A 3 12.32 -4.06 1.82
C LYS A 3 12.88 -3.11 0.77
N LEU A 4 12.13 -2.06 0.45
CA LEU A 4 12.68 -0.91 -0.28
C LEU A 4 13.78 -0.27 0.56
N THR A 5 14.91 0.02 -0.08
CA THR A 5 15.90 0.96 0.44
C THR A 5 15.31 2.37 0.51
N THR A 6 15.96 3.25 1.27
CA THR A 6 15.56 4.66 1.35
C THR A 6 15.59 5.33 -0.03
N GLU A 7 16.60 5.02 -0.84
CA GLU A 7 16.75 5.56 -2.20
C GLU A 7 15.61 5.09 -3.11
N GLU A 8 15.31 3.79 -3.14
CA GLU A 8 14.19 3.25 -3.91
C GLU A 8 12.86 3.87 -3.50
N ARG A 9 12.61 3.97 -2.18
CA ARG A 9 11.37 4.59 -1.67
C ARG A 9 11.25 6.05 -2.06
N ASN A 10 12.34 6.80 -2.07
CA ASN A 10 12.36 8.21 -2.43
C ASN A 10 12.13 8.43 -3.93
N ALA A 11 12.62 7.51 -4.76
CA ALA A 11 12.42 7.53 -6.21
C ALA A 11 10.98 7.20 -6.63
N LEU A 12 10.17 6.57 -5.76
CA LEU A 12 8.78 6.28 -6.07
C LEU A 12 7.95 7.56 -6.26
N PRO A 13 7.06 7.60 -7.28
CA PRO A 13 6.12 8.70 -7.44
C PRO A 13 5.07 8.69 -6.31
N ASP A 14 4.42 9.82 -6.06
CA ASP A 14 3.35 9.90 -5.05
C ASP A 14 2.18 8.95 -5.35
N SER A 15 1.96 8.65 -6.63
CA SER A 15 0.98 7.65 -7.08
C SER A 15 1.30 6.23 -6.62
N ALA A 16 2.52 5.92 -6.18
CA ALA A 16 2.86 4.62 -5.61
C ALA A 16 2.56 4.52 -4.10
N PHE A 17 2.02 5.56 -3.47
CA PHE A 17 1.63 5.54 -2.05
C PHE A 17 0.11 5.58 -1.92
N ALA A 18 -0.46 4.70 -1.09
CA ALA A 18 -1.91 4.68 -0.90
C ALA A 18 -2.41 5.84 -0.04
N LEU A 19 -1.61 6.37 0.87
CA LEU A 19 -2.05 7.44 1.77
C LEU A 19 -1.12 8.66 1.75
N PRO A 20 -1.64 9.85 2.13
CA PRO A 20 -0.82 11.06 2.27
C PRO A 20 0.36 10.87 3.22
N GLY A 21 1.42 11.66 3.00
CA GLY A 21 2.68 11.55 3.74
C GLY A 21 3.51 10.34 3.32
N ARG A 22 3.33 9.86 2.08
CA ARG A 22 4.05 8.70 1.52
C ARG A 22 3.91 7.46 2.40
N ARG A 23 2.68 7.22 2.90
CA ARG A 23 2.31 6.05 3.71
C ARG A 23 1.80 4.93 2.79
N TYR A 24 2.04 3.68 3.21
CA TYR A 24 1.68 2.47 2.44
C TYR A 24 2.24 2.51 1.00
N PRO A 25 3.56 2.32 0.80
CA PRO A 25 4.12 2.14 -0.53
C PRO A 25 3.57 0.86 -1.17
N ILE A 26 3.10 0.96 -2.40
CA ILE A 26 2.55 -0.12 -3.23
C ILE A 26 3.16 -0.01 -4.65
N PRO A 27 4.49 -0.15 -4.81
CA PRO A 27 5.13 -0.11 -6.12
C PRO A 27 4.89 -1.37 -6.96
N ASP A 28 4.58 -2.50 -6.31
CA ASP A 28 4.42 -3.80 -6.94
C ASP A 28 3.44 -4.68 -6.17
N ALA A 29 3.17 -5.86 -6.70
CA ALA A 29 2.24 -6.81 -6.13
C ALA A 29 2.66 -7.40 -4.77
N THR A 30 3.96 -7.51 -4.49
CA THR A 30 4.43 -7.96 -3.18
C THR A 30 4.08 -6.93 -2.12
N HIS A 31 4.31 -5.66 -2.42
CA HIS A 31 3.94 -4.54 -1.56
C HIS A 31 2.42 -4.36 -1.45
N ALA A 32 1.66 -4.63 -2.51
CA ALA A 32 0.20 -4.60 -2.48
C ALA A 32 -0.38 -5.61 -1.48
N ARG A 33 0.10 -6.86 -1.51
CA ARG A 33 -0.34 -7.91 -0.57
C ARG A 33 -0.02 -7.53 0.87
N ASP A 34 1.17 -6.98 1.12
CA ASP A 34 1.55 -6.56 2.47
C ASP A 34 0.75 -5.34 2.94
N ALA A 35 0.48 -4.38 2.05
CA ALA A 35 -0.36 -3.23 2.34
C ALA A 35 -1.77 -3.64 2.77
N LEU A 36 -2.37 -4.65 2.10
CA LEU A 36 -3.67 -5.22 2.49
C LEU A 36 -3.63 -5.85 3.88
N ALA A 37 -2.62 -6.68 4.15
CA ALA A 37 -2.46 -7.33 5.45
C ALA A 37 -2.29 -6.29 6.57
N ARG A 38 -1.42 -5.31 6.36
CA ARG A 38 -1.15 -4.23 7.32
C ARG A 38 -2.35 -3.31 7.52
N ALA A 39 -3.08 -2.99 6.45
CA ALA A 39 -4.27 -2.16 6.54
C ALA A 39 -5.36 -2.84 7.38
N SER A 40 -5.60 -4.14 7.15
CA SER A 40 -6.53 -4.95 7.94
C SER A 40 -6.14 -4.97 9.41
N GLU A 41 -4.86 -5.21 9.71
CA GLU A 41 -4.36 -5.17 11.09
C GLU A 41 -4.56 -3.80 11.74
N MET A 42 -4.23 -2.71 11.04
CA MET A 42 -4.31 -1.35 11.58
C MET A 42 -5.77 -0.89 11.79
N LEU A 43 -6.68 -1.30 10.92
CA LEU A 43 -8.12 -1.07 11.10
C LEU A 43 -8.63 -1.80 12.35
N HIS A 44 -8.31 -3.08 12.52
CA HIS A 44 -8.69 -3.85 13.71
C HIS A 44 -8.10 -3.26 15.01
N ARG A 45 -6.89 -2.70 14.95
CA ARG A 45 -6.26 -2.00 16.08
C ARG A 45 -6.84 -0.62 16.37
N GLY A 46 -7.73 -0.09 15.51
CA GLY A 46 -8.28 1.25 15.63
C GLY A 46 -7.32 2.38 15.25
N ASN A 47 -6.19 2.05 14.60
CA ASN A 47 -5.16 3.01 14.18
C ASN A 47 -5.30 3.44 12.70
N LEU A 48 -6.36 2.99 12.05
CA LEU A 48 -6.70 3.31 10.67
C LEU A 48 -8.21 3.53 10.59
N THR A 49 -8.63 4.57 9.90
CA THR A 49 -10.06 4.79 9.65
C THR A 49 -10.57 3.84 8.55
N GLN A 50 -11.88 3.58 8.51
CA GLN A 50 -12.47 2.78 7.43
C GLN A 50 -12.17 3.40 6.05
N ALA A 51 -12.26 4.72 5.92
CA ALA A 51 -11.97 5.42 4.67
C ALA A 51 -10.52 5.25 4.22
N GLU A 52 -9.55 5.30 5.15
CA GLU A 52 -8.15 5.03 4.81
C GLU A 52 -7.93 3.56 4.42
N TYR A 53 -8.60 2.62 5.10
CA TYR A 53 -8.56 1.21 4.74
C TYR A 53 -9.07 0.97 3.31
N ASP A 54 -10.25 1.50 2.97
CA ASP A 54 -10.86 1.33 1.65
C ASP A 54 -9.95 1.86 0.54
N LEU A 55 -9.27 2.98 0.80
CA LEU A 55 -8.37 3.62 -0.16
C LEU A 55 -7.08 2.79 -0.38
N ILE A 56 -6.53 2.20 0.69
CA ILE A 56 -5.41 1.24 0.57
C ILE A 56 -5.87 -0.01 -0.18
N HIS A 57 -7.05 -0.54 0.16
CA HIS A 57 -7.59 -1.76 -0.43
C HIS A 57 -7.78 -1.61 -1.93
N SER A 58 -8.51 -0.57 -2.37
CA SER A 58 -8.75 -0.29 -3.79
C SER A 58 -7.44 -0.21 -4.58
N LYS A 59 -6.46 0.53 -4.07
CA LYS A 59 -5.20 0.75 -4.78
C LYS A 59 -4.33 -0.51 -4.84
N ALA A 60 -4.30 -1.27 -3.76
CA ALA A 60 -3.59 -2.55 -3.73
C ALA A 60 -4.23 -3.56 -4.68
N GLU A 61 -5.56 -3.67 -4.70
CA GLU A 61 -6.27 -4.54 -5.63
C GLU A 61 -6.05 -4.15 -7.09
N ASP A 62 -6.00 -2.86 -7.41
CA ASP A 62 -5.68 -2.39 -8.75
C ASP A 62 -4.30 -2.87 -9.19
N VAL A 63 -3.28 -2.74 -8.33
CA VAL A 63 -1.92 -3.25 -8.62
C VAL A 63 -1.92 -4.76 -8.83
N LEU A 64 -2.64 -5.52 -7.98
CA LEU A 64 -2.77 -6.97 -8.13
C LEU A 64 -3.53 -7.38 -9.39
N ARG A 65 -4.49 -6.57 -9.83
CA ARG A 65 -5.21 -6.77 -11.09
C ARG A 65 -4.29 -6.53 -12.28
N GLN A 66 -3.49 -5.47 -12.25
CA GLN A 66 -2.52 -5.18 -13.32
C GLN A 66 -1.43 -6.25 -13.44
N GLU A 67 -1.00 -6.86 -12.32
CA GLU A 67 -0.01 -7.97 -12.34
C GLU A 67 -0.54 -9.23 -13.05
N ARG A 68 -1.86 -9.46 -13.02
CA ARG A 68 -2.50 -10.67 -13.56
C ARG A 68 -2.87 -10.59 -15.04
N LEU A 69 -2.69 -9.42 -15.66
CA LEU A 69 -2.92 -9.16 -17.08
C LEU A 69 -1.62 -9.40 -17.87
#